data_AF-A0A293M3Q1-F1
#
_entry.id   AF-A0A293M3Q1-F1
#
_cell.length_a   1.000
_cell.length_b   1.000
_cell.length_c   1.000
_cell.angle_alpha   90.00
_cell.angle_beta   90.00
_cell.angle_gamma   90.00
#
_symmetry.space_group_name_H-M   'P 1'
#
loop_
_entity.id
_entity.type
_entity.pdbx_description
1 polymer ?
#
loop_
_entity_poly.entity_id
_entity_poly.type
_entity_poly.pdbx_seq_one_letter_code
_entity_poly.pdbx_strand_id
1 'polypeptide(L)'
;MMRSWETWGGQPSRNERPRASCYMRSEPGIWMISGGLERYRGYMYLRNIDTKWRKRTRQLYSKYMTGDRDNKKTGIKTRVKEVERKNWMARMQKKSALEIYRQHKSEIKKEDIYDNSRGSSLLFEARAGMLRTRAHWAKFRAGVDNVCVVCGREEETAEHVVLKCTEIIHQPTTQEMWEALGFRNTGGGRDYAAVQKTKDRLNYWWAVNTTEA
;
A
#
# COMPACT_ATOMS: atom_id res chain seq x y z
N MET A 1 -52.92 -57.97 -19.99
CA MET A 1 -51.94 -58.82 -19.27
C MET A 1 -51.35 -58.00 -18.13
N MET A 2 -52.01 -58.05 -16.97
CA MET A 2 -51.48 -57.60 -15.69
C MET A 2 -50.58 -58.70 -15.11
N ARG A 3 -49.40 -58.33 -14.61
CA ARG A 3 -48.67 -59.07 -13.56
C ARG A 3 -48.04 -57.99 -12.68
N SER A 4 -48.69 -57.67 -11.57
CA SER A 4 -48.55 -58.32 -10.25
C SER A 4 -47.33 -57.79 -9.51
N TRP A 5 -47.63 -56.89 -8.57
CA TRP A 5 -46.74 -56.32 -7.57
C TRP A 5 -47.18 -56.89 -6.22
N GLU A 6 -46.44 -57.85 -5.65
CA GLU A 6 -46.55 -58.31 -4.25
C GLU A 6 -45.14 -58.73 -3.79
N THR A 7 -44.43 -57.90 -3.02
CA THR A 7 -44.33 -57.78 -1.53
C THR A 7 -43.16 -58.58 -0.95
N TRP A 8 -42.88 -58.36 0.35
CA TRP A 8 -41.68 -58.66 1.15
C TRP A 8 -40.54 -57.65 0.95
N GLY A 9 -40.19 -56.76 1.87
CA GLY A 9 -40.34 -56.79 3.34
C GLY A 9 -38.94 -56.78 3.94
N GLY A 10 -38.57 -55.69 4.63
CA GLY A 10 -37.36 -55.61 5.45
C GLY A 10 -36.50 -54.36 5.20
N GLN A 11 -36.56 -53.41 6.13
CA GLN A 11 -35.51 -52.38 6.27
C GLN A 11 -34.22 -53.04 6.78
N PRO A 12 -33.05 -52.83 6.15
CA PRO A 12 -31.77 -53.14 6.77
C PRO A 12 -31.25 -51.93 7.55
N SER A 13 -30.77 -52.25 8.74
CA SER A 13 -30.25 -51.39 9.79
C SER A 13 -28.93 -50.70 9.44
N ARG A 14 -28.62 -49.66 10.23
CA ARG A 14 -27.30 -49.01 10.32
C ARG A 14 -26.21 -50.04 10.65
N ASN A 15 -25.48 -50.50 9.64
CA ASN A 15 -24.02 -50.67 9.66
C ASN A 15 -23.63 -51.46 8.42
N GLU A 16 -23.18 -50.79 7.37
CA GLU A 16 -22.30 -51.40 6.37
C GLU A 16 -21.63 -50.29 5.56
N ARG A 17 -20.30 -50.18 5.69
CA ARG A 17 -19.48 -49.27 4.89
C ARG A 17 -19.30 -49.89 3.50
N PRO A 18 -19.54 -49.17 2.39
CA PRO A 18 -19.16 -49.68 1.09
C PRO A 18 -17.64 -49.61 0.89
N ARG A 19 -17.05 -50.76 0.56
CA ARG A 19 -15.71 -50.90 -0.01
C ARG A 19 -15.68 -50.13 -1.35
N ALA A 20 -14.83 -49.11 -1.43
CA ALA A 20 -14.51 -48.45 -2.69
C ALA A 20 -13.52 -49.32 -3.48
N SER A 21 -13.95 -49.83 -4.61
CA SER A 21 -13.08 -50.35 -5.66
C SER A 21 -13.61 -49.84 -7.00
N CYS A 22 -12.89 -48.90 -7.61
CA CYS A 22 -12.52 -48.94 -9.03
C CYS A 22 -11.70 -47.71 -9.44
N TYR A 23 -10.47 -48.00 -9.89
CA TYR A 23 -9.70 -47.38 -10.96
C TYR A 23 -9.52 -45.85 -11.00
N MET A 24 -8.31 -45.41 -10.62
CA MET A 24 -7.54 -44.50 -11.47
C MET A 24 -6.17 -45.10 -11.74
N ARG A 25 -5.94 -45.42 -13.02
CA ARG A 25 -4.63 -45.68 -13.61
C ARG A 25 -3.92 -44.33 -13.72
N SER A 26 -3.01 -44.03 -12.79
CA SER A 26 -2.05 -42.92 -12.93
C SER A 26 -0.79 -43.21 -12.07
N GLU A 27 0.32 -42.70 -12.57
CA GLU A 27 1.69 -43.21 -12.41
C GLU A 27 2.22 -43.35 -10.96
N PRO A 28 3.04 -44.39 -10.67
CA PRO A 28 3.51 -44.72 -9.32
C PRO A 28 4.50 -43.73 -8.69
N GLY A 29 4.92 -42.67 -9.40
CA GLY A 29 5.89 -41.69 -8.90
C GLY A 29 5.31 -40.52 -8.10
N ILE A 30 4.01 -40.21 -8.25
CA ILE A 30 3.43 -38.96 -7.73
C ILE A 30 2.89 -39.12 -6.30
N TRP A 31 2.46 -40.33 -5.91
CA TRP A 31 1.88 -40.63 -4.60
C TRP A 31 2.86 -40.63 -3.42
N MET A 32 4.15 -40.91 -3.67
CA MET A 32 5.16 -40.88 -2.59
C MET A 32 5.50 -39.45 -2.16
N ILE A 33 5.36 -38.48 -3.06
CA ILE A 33 5.64 -37.07 -2.77
C ILE A 33 4.43 -36.42 -2.09
N SER A 34 3.20 -36.71 -2.55
CA SER A 34 1.97 -36.18 -1.95
C SER A 34 1.67 -36.77 -0.57
N GLY A 35 1.79 -38.09 -0.39
CA GLY A 35 1.56 -38.75 0.90
C GLY A 35 2.60 -38.42 1.97
N GLY A 36 3.86 -38.18 1.57
CA GLY A 36 4.91 -37.69 2.46
C GLY A 36 4.66 -36.25 2.93
N LEU A 37 4.22 -35.37 2.03
CA LEU A 37 3.87 -33.98 2.35
C LEU A 37 2.64 -33.90 3.28
N GLU A 38 1.66 -34.78 3.08
CA GLU A 38 0.45 -34.86 3.90
C GLU A 38 0.74 -35.43 5.29
N ARG A 39 1.58 -36.47 5.40
CA ARG A 39 2.08 -36.99 6.68
C ARG A 39 2.95 -35.96 7.41
N TYR A 40 3.80 -35.23 6.70
CA TYR A 40 4.61 -34.15 7.28
C TYR A 40 3.74 -32.98 7.78
N ARG A 41 2.73 -32.59 6.99
CA ARG A 41 1.72 -31.60 7.43
C ARG A 41 0.96 -32.08 8.66
N GLY A 42 0.52 -33.34 8.68
CA GLY A 42 -0.13 -33.97 9.84
C GLY A 42 0.80 -33.99 11.06
N TYR A 43 2.07 -34.33 10.87
CA TYR A 43 3.10 -34.35 11.90
C TYR A 43 3.37 -32.95 12.50
N MET A 44 3.49 -31.92 11.66
CA MET A 44 3.57 -30.52 12.11
C MET A 44 2.30 -30.07 12.85
N TYR A 45 1.14 -30.54 12.42
CA TYR A 45 -0.14 -30.19 13.04
C TYR A 45 -0.30 -30.84 14.42
N LEU A 46 0.04 -32.13 14.54
CA LEU A 46 -0.08 -32.96 15.73
C LEU A 46 0.98 -32.70 16.81
N ARG A 47 2.24 -32.37 16.45
CA ARG A 47 3.30 -32.08 17.44
C ARG A 47 3.31 -30.64 17.96
N ASN A 48 2.33 -29.82 17.59
CA ASN A 48 2.15 -28.45 18.09
C ASN A 48 3.43 -27.58 17.99
N ILE A 49 4.29 -27.85 17.01
CA ILE A 49 5.55 -27.12 16.84
C ILE A 49 5.19 -25.73 16.33
N ASP A 50 5.49 -24.70 17.14
CA ASP A 50 5.18 -23.32 16.83
C ASP A 50 6.22 -22.75 15.86
N THR A 51 6.08 -23.14 14.61
CA THR A 51 6.96 -22.70 13.52
C THR A 51 6.88 -21.18 13.35
N LYS A 52 7.92 -20.57 12.76
CA LYS A 52 7.90 -19.14 12.38
C LYS A 52 6.64 -18.79 11.56
N TRP A 53 6.19 -19.70 10.69
CA TRP A 53 4.96 -19.55 9.92
C TRP A 53 3.71 -19.58 10.81
N ARG A 54 3.57 -20.55 11.72
CA ARG A 54 2.42 -20.61 12.65
C ARG A 54 2.35 -19.39 13.56
N LYS A 55 3.48 -18.94 14.11
CA LYS A 55 3.57 -17.70 14.90
C LYS A 55 3.11 -16.48 14.10
N ARG A 56 3.62 -16.32 12.87
CA ARG A 56 3.22 -15.23 11.97
C ARG A 56 1.74 -15.30 11.60
N THR A 57 1.21 -16.49 11.29
CA THR A 57 -0.21 -16.68 10.96
C THR A 57 -1.10 -16.38 12.16
N ARG A 58 -0.73 -16.81 13.38
CA ARG A 58 -1.45 -16.46 14.62
C ARG A 58 -1.43 -14.96 14.90
N GLN A 59 -0.28 -14.30 14.71
CA GLN A 59 -0.16 -12.85 14.86
C GLN A 59 -1.05 -12.10 13.85
N LEU A 60 -1.02 -12.49 12.57
CA LEU A 60 -1.88 -11.91 11.54
C LEU A 60 -3.36 -12.18 11.84
N TYR A 61 -3.69 -13.40 12.26
CA TYR A 61 -5.06 -13.76 12.65
C TYR A 61 -5.52 -12.94 13.85
N SER A 62 -4.71 -12.81 14.91
CA SER A 62 -5.03 -11.96 16.05
C SER A 62 -5.19 -10.49 15.66
N LYS A 63 -4.32 -9.98 14.78
CA LYS A 63 -4.35 -8.58 14.32
C LYS A 63 -5.58 -8.25 13.46
N TYR A 64 -6.07 -9.19 12.65
CA TYR A 64 -7.10 -8.92 11.64
C TYR A 64 -8.41 -9.73 11.81
N MET A 65 -8.46 -10.76 12.66
CA MET A 65 -9.56 -11.75 12.77
C MET A 65 -10.14 -11.91 14.19
N THR A 66 -10.18 -10.85 14.98
CA THR A 66 -11.01 -10.80 16.20
C THR A 66 -12.48 -10.66 15.80
N GLY A 67 -13.17 -11.75 15.47
CA GLY A 67 -14.59 -11.77 15.08
C GLY A 67 -14.95 -12.95 14.17
N ASP A 68 -16.22 -13.34 14.26
CA ASP A 68 -16.90 -14.57 13.81
C ASP A 68 -16.37 -15.30 12.55
N ARG A 69 -16.38 -16.65 12.59
CA ARG A 69 -15.80 -17.56 11.58
C ARG A 69 -16.52 -17.54 10.23
N ASP A 70 -17.73 -17.00 10.17
CA ASP A 70 -18.61 -17.02 8.99
C ASP A 70 -18.50 -15.78 8.07
N ASN A 71 -17.46 -14.96 8.25
CA ASN A 71 -17.32 -13.76 7.44
C ASN A 71 -16.76 -14.09 6.03
N LYS A 72 -17.64 -14.01 5.02
CA LYS A 72 -17.31 -14.18 3.59
C LYS A 72 -16.01 -13.44 3.25
N LYS A 73 -15.17 -14.06 2.40
CA LYS A 73 -13.82 -13.57 1.98
C LYS A 73 -13.74 -12.07 1.61
N THR A 74 -14.86 -11.45 1.22
CA THR A 74 -15.00 -10.02 0.94
C THR A 74 -14.85 -9.14 2.20
N GLY A 75 -15.39 -9.55 3.35
CA GLY A 75 -15.30 -8.81 4.62
C GLY A 75 -13.88 -8.70 5.16
N ILE A 76 -13.07 -9.76 4.96
CA ILE A 76 -11.67 -9.80 5.37
C ILE A 76 -10.85 -8.69 4.71
N LYS A 77 -10.97 -8.53 3.38
CA LYS A 77 -10.22 -7.51 2.64
C LYS A 77 -10.58 -6.10 3.11
N THR A 78 -11.87 -5.83 3.33
CA THR A 78 -12.35 -4.54 3.82
C THR A 78 -11.81 -4.25 5.21
N ARG A 79 -11.85 -5.24 6.12
CA ARG A 79 -11.32 -5.12 7.48
C ARG A 79 -9.82 -4.88 7.51
N VAL A 80 -9.05 -5.59 6.68
CA VAL A 80 -7.60 -5.34 6.55
C VAL A 80 -7.35 -3.92 6.05
N LYS A 81 -8.07 -3.47 5.01
CA LYS A 81 -7.94 -2.09 4.51
C LYS A 81 -8.27 -1.06 5.58
N GLU A 82 -9.31 -1.28 6.38
CA GLU A 82 -9.70 -0.36 7.44
C GLU A 82 -8.65 -0.30 8.56
N VAL A 83 -8.18 -1.46 9.04
CA VAL A 83 -7.13 -1.54 10.08
C VAL A 83 -5.85 -0.89 9.59
N GLU A 84 -5.43 -1.17 8.35
CA GLU A 84 -4.23 -0.55 7.78
C GLU A 84 -4.41 0.95 7.56
N ARG A 85 -5.59 1.42 7.11
CA ARG A 85 -5.89 2.85 7.00
C ARG A 85 -5.82 3.55 8.35
N LYS A 86 -6.41 2.99 9.41
CA LYS A 86 -6.34 3.54 10.78
C LYS A 86 -4.90 3.61 11.27
N ASN A 87 -4.14 2.52 11.13
CA ASN A 87 -2.73 2.47 11.54
C ASN A 87 -1.86 3.45 10.74
N TRP A 88 -2.12 3.59 9.45
CA TRP A 88 -1.43 4.53 8.58
C TRP A 88 -1.71 5.98 9.00
N MET A 89 -2.97 6.36 9.20
CA MET A 89 -3.33 7.70 9.70
C MET A 89 -2.68 8.01 11.06
N ALA A 90 -2.73 7.07 12.00
CA ALA A 90 -2.12 7.24 13.32
C ALA A 90 -0.60 7.41 13.25
N ARG A 91 0.08 6.71 12.33
CA ARG A 91 1.52 6.87 12.10
C ARG A 91 1.86 8.20 11.42
N MET A 92 1.01 8.68 10.50
CA MET A 92 1.20 9.98 9.86
C MET A 92 1.01 11.13 10.85
N GLN A 93 0.03 11.03 11.76
CA GLN A 93 -0.21 12.06 12.79
C GLN A 93 1.01 12.36 13.65
N LYS A 94 1.86 11.35 13.89
CA LYS A 94 3.10 11.49 14.67
C LYS A 94 4.23 12.22 13.95
N LYS A 95 4.09 12.46 12.64
CA LYS A 95 5.15 13.04 11.79
C LYS A 95 4.74 14.45 11.37
N SER A 96 5.35 15.47 11.98
CA SER A 96 5.11 16.88 11.64
C SER A 96 5.48 17.22 10.20
N ALA A 97 6.52 16.59 9.64
CA ALA A 97 6.93 16.83 8.24
C ALA A 97 5.84 16.45 7.22
N LEU A 98 4.95 15.51 7.54
CA LEU A 98 3.90 15.03 6.64
C LEU A 98 2.60 15.86 6.71
N GLU A 99 2.63 17.10 7.19
CA GLU A 99 1.41 17.88 7.48
C GLU A 99 0.49 18.02 6.25
N ILE A 100 1.01 18.56 5.14
CA ILE A 100 0.26 18.74 3.88
C ILE A 100 -0.21 17.38 3.35
N TYR A 101 0.68 16.38 3.37
CA TYR A 101 0.34 15.03 2.93
C TYR A 101 -0.83 14.43 3.72
N ARG A 102 -0.83 14.59 5.05
CA ARG A 102 -1.86 14.08 5.95
C ARG A 102 -3.20 14.77 5.74
N GLN A 103 -3.20 16.08 5.50
CA GLN A 103 -4.41 16.85 5.29
C GLN A 103 -5.12 16.44 4.00
N HIS A 104 -4.37 16.19 2.93
CA HIS A 104 -4.95 16.02 1.60
C HIS A 104 -4.92 14.57 1.06
N LYS A 105 -4.14 13.65 1.64
CA LYS A 105 -4.13 12.23 1.25
C LYS A 105 -5.12 11.43 2.10
N SER A 106 -6.27 11.10 1.51
CA SER A 106 -7.33 10.34 2.19
C SER A 106 -7.14 8.82 2.18
N GLU A 107 -6.51 8.27 1.13
CA GLU A 107 -6.45 6.83 0.88
C GLU A 107 -5.05 6.31 0.56
N ILE A 108 -4.76 5.09 1.01
CA ILE A 108 -3.57 4.32 0.62
C ILE A 108 -3.79 3.78 -0.80
N LYS A 109 -3.48 4.62 -1.78
CA LYS A 109 -3.61 4.31 -3.21
C LYS A 109 -2.44 4.88 -4.00
N LYS A 110 -2.01 4.15 -5.03
CA LYS A 110 -1.07 4.63 -6.04
C LYS A 110 -1.60 5.90 -6.69
N GLU A 111 -0.73 6.89 -6.80
CA GLU A 111 -1.00 8.12 -7.55
C GLU A 111 -0.56 7.96 -9.00
N ASP A 112 -1.29 8.58 -9.91
CA ASP A 112 -1.09 8.61 -11.36
C ASP A 112 -0.20 9.78 -11.81
N ILE A 113 0.07 10.76 -10.94
CA ILE A 113 0.86 11.95 -11.28
C ILE A 113 2.36 11.69 -11.45
N TYR A 114 2.85 10.50 -11.11
CA TYR A 114 4.27 10.16 -11.13
C TYR A 114 4.66 9.40 -12.40
N ASP A 115 5.63 9.93 -13.13
CA ASP A 115 6.17 9.42 -14.40
C ASP A 115 7.60 8.87 -14.28
N ASN A 116 8.09 8.65 -13.05
CA ASN A 116 9.47 8.28 -12.72
C ASN A 116 10.56 9.26 -13.24
N SER A 117 10.19 10.46 -13.67
CA SER A 117 11.16 11.52 -13.94
C SER A 117 11.74 12.09 -12.64
N ARG A 118 12.85 12.82 -12.77
CA ARG A 118 13.43 13.60 -11.67
C ARG A 118 12.40 14.57 -11.06
N GLY A 119 11.60 15.23 -11.90
CA GLY A 119 10.54 16.13 -11.45
C GLY A 119 9.51 15.42 -10.59
N SER A 120 9.14 14.19 -10.94
CA SER A 120 8.27 13.33 -10.12
C SER A 120 8.89 12.93 -8.79
N SER A 121 10.20 12.65 -8.75
CA SER A 121 10.92 12.37 -7.50
C SER A 121 10.95 13.60 -6.58
N LEU A 122 11.26 14.77 -7.12
CA LEU A 122 11.27 16.03 -6.37
C LEU A 122 9.86 16.41 -5.89
N LEU A 123 8.84 16.21 -6.73
CA LEU A 123 7.45 16.42 -6.37
C LEU A 123 7.04 15.50 -5.20
N PHE A 124 7.50 14.25 -5.20
CA PHE A 124 7.26 13.33 -4.08
C PHE A 124 7.92 13.83 -2.78
N GLU A 125 9.16 14.31 -2.84
CA GLU A 125 9.83 14.90 -1.68
C GLU A 125 9.08 16.15 -1.17
N ALA A 126 8.64 17.03 -2.07
CA ALA A 126 7.85 18.21 -1.73
C ALA A 126 6.49 17.84 -1.10
N ARG A 127 5.79 16.85 -1.64
CA ARG A 127 4.55 16.31 -1.07
C ARG A 127 4.75 15.74 0.32
N ALA A 128 5.88 15.10 0.58
CA ALA A 128 6.24 14.56 1.88
C ALA A 128 6.79 15.61 2.85
N GLY A 129 6.93 16.88 2.44
CA GLY A 129 7.55 17.92 3.27
C GLY A 129 9.04 17.69 3.52
N MET A 130 9.69 16.90 2.67
CA MET A 130 11.10 16.50 2.76
C MET A 130 11.92 16.98 1.56
N LEU A 131 11.46 18.03 0.87
CA LEU A 131 12.22 18.64 -0.20
C LEU A 131 13.55 19.16 0.37
N ARG A 132 14.65 18.85 -0.31
CA ARG A 132 16.02 19.12 0.14
C ARG A 132 16.43 20.58 -0.06
N THR A 133 15.62 21.50 0.43
CA THR A 133 15.92 22.93 0.35
C THR A 133 16.97 23.35 1.38
N ARG A 134 17.60 24.51 1.19
CA ARG A 134 18.56 25.09 2.14
C ARG A 134 17.96 25.25 3.53
N ALA A 135 16.72 25.73 3.65
CA ALA A 135 16.00 25.80 4.92
C ALA A 135 15.80 24.42 5.58
N HIS A 136 15.61 23.36 4.79
CA HIS A 136 15.57 22.00 5.32
C HIS A 136 16.94 21.55 5.84
N TRP A 137 18.03 21.83 5.10
CA TRP A 137 19.40 21.51 5.51
C TRP A 137 19.88 22.29 6.74
N ALA A 138 19.48 23.55 6.88
CA ALA A 138 19.82 24.40 8.03
C ALA A 138 19.35 23.80 9.37
N LYS A 139 18.31 22.94 9.36
CA LYS A 139 17.85 22.21 10.56
C LYS A 139 18.83 21.14 11.03
N PHE A 140 19.69 20.64 10.15
CA PHE A 140 20.58 19.50 10.42
C PHE A 140 22.07 19.88 10.38
N ARG A 141 22.43 20.99 9.74
CA ARG A 141 23.80 21.48 9.63
C ARG A 141 23.88 22.92 10.13
N ALA A 142 24.67 23.14 11.18
CA ALA A 142 24.96 24.48 11.67
C ALA A 142 25.79 25.27 10.65
N GLY A 143 25.50 26.57 10.50
CA GLY A 143 26.25 27.48 9.64
C GLY A 143 25.92 27.40 8.14
N VAL A 144 24.88 26.67 7.75
CA VAL A 144 24.38 26.67 6.36
C VAL A 144 23.41 27.82 6.17
N ASP A 145 23.68 28.66 5.19
CA ASP A 145 22.75 29.72 4.76
C ASP A 145 21.43 29.10 4.27
N ASN A 146 20.32 29.69 4.67
CA ASN A 146 18.97 29.29 4.31
C ASN A 146 18.39 30.08 3.13
N VAL A 147 19.14 31.02 2.55
CA VAL A 147 18.72 31.81 1.38
C VAL A 147 18.55 30.94 0.13
N CYS A 148 17.57 31.28 -0.69
CA CYS A 148 17.27 30.63 -1.96
C CYS A 148 18.38 30.84 -2.98
N VAL A 149 18.87 29.73 -3.54
CA VAL A 149 19.95 29.71 -4.52
C VAL A 149 19.55 30.45 -5.81
N VAL A 150 18.28 30.40 -6.18
CA VAL A 150 17.82 30.97 -7.45
C VAL A 150 17.59 32.48 -7.35
N CYS A 151 17.01 32.97 -6.25
CA CYS A 151 16.62 34.38 -6.12
C CYS A 151 17.50 35.23 -5.21
N GLY A 152 18.32 34.61 -4.36
CA GLY A 152 19.24 35.27 -3.43
C GLY A 152 18.59 36.18 -2.38
N ARG A 153 17.26 36.18 -2.24
CA ARG A 153 16.52 37.18 -1.44
C ARG A 153 15.74 36.60 -0.27
N GLU A 154 14.99 35.52 -0.51
CA GLU A 154 14.13 34.90 0.49
C GLU A 154 14.68 33.56 0.97
N GLU A 155 14.20 33.09 2.12
CA GLU A 155 14.50 31.75 2.62
C GLU A 155 13.99 30.66 1.65
N GLU A 156 14.86 29.69 1.34
CA GLU A 156 14.56 28.55 0.48
C GLU A 156 13.65 27.53 1.19
N THR A 157 12.38 27.89 1.34
CA THR A 157 11.34 26.96 1.79
C THR A 157 10.74 26.20 0.60
N ALA A 158 10.13 25.05 0.86
CA ALA A 158 9.41 24.32 -0.20
C ALA A 158 8.28 25.16 -0.82
N GLU A 159 7.61 25.99 -0.01
CA GLU A 159 6.59 26.93 -0.48
C GLU A 159 7.21 28.02 -1.37
N HIS A 160 8.38 28.56 -1.00
CA HIS A 160 9.09 29.53 -1.83
C HIS A 160 9.45 28.92 -3.19
N VAL A 161 10.07 27.74 -3.20
CA VAL A 161 10.48 27.09 -4.46
C VAL A 161 9.27 26.75 -5.33
N VAL A 162 8.19 26.20 -4.76
CA VAL A 162 7.01 25.77 -5.53
C VAL A 162 6.14 26.94 -5.99
N LEU A 163 5.99 27.99 -5.18
CA LEU A 163 5.01 29.06 -5.45
C LEU A 163 5.62 30.46 -5.58
N LYS A 164 6.53 30.88 -4.69
CA LYS A 164 6.86 32.32 -4.54
C LYS A 164 8.06 32.79 -5.36
N CYS A 165 9.01 31.91 -5.67
CA CYS A 165 10.25 32.29 -6.34
C CYS A 165 10.00 32.89 -7.74
N THR A 166 10.23 34.20 -7.90
CA THR A 166 9.97 34.91 -9.15
C THR A 166 10.97 34.59 -10.25
N GLU A 167 12.20 34.25 -9.85
CA GLU A 167 13.34 34.02 -10.76
C GLU A 167 13.32 32.64 -11.43
N ILE A 168 12.40 31.76 -11.06
CA ILE A 168 12.21 30.49 -11.77
C ILE A 168 11.34 30.74 -13.01
N ILE A 169 11.85 30.35 -14.18
CA ILE A 169 11.21 30.53 -15.49
C ILE A 169 9.75 30.04 -15.51
N HIS A 170 9.49 28.87 -14.92
CA HIS A 170 8.16 28.29 -14.86
C HIS A 170 7.35 28.88 -13.71
N GLN A 171 6.47 29.83 -14.03
CA GLN A 171 5.57 30.45 -13.05
C GLN A 171 4.49 29.47 -12.57
N PRO A 172 4.10 29.52 -11.28
CA PRO A 172 3.05 28.67 -10.75
C PRO A 172 1.71 28.99 -11.43
N THR A 173 0.84 28.00 -11.54
CA THR A 173 -0.53 28.21 -12.05
C THR A 173 -1.51 28.53 -10.93
N THR A 174 -1.18 28.15 -9.71
CA THR A 174 -2.06 28.21 -8.54
C THR A 174 -1.33 28.93 -7.41
N GLN A 175 -2.09 29.57 -6.52
CA GLN A 175 -1.54 30.16 -5.29
C GLN A 175 -1.52 29.14 -4.14
N GLU A 176 -2.29 28.06 -4.28
CA GLU A 176 -2.45 27.03 -3.26
C GLU A 176 -1.39 25.92 -3.40
N MET A 177 -0.66 25.66 -2.30
CA MET A 177 0.42 24.67 -2.27
C MET A 177 -0.10 23.24 -2.52
N TRP A 178 -1.25 22.88 -1.96
CA TRP A 178 -1.81 21.54 -2.13
C TRP A 178 -2.24 21.28 -3.58
N GLU A 179 -2.71 22.30 -4.28
CA GLU A 179 -3.09 22.21 -5.69
C GLU A 179 -1.85 22.06 -6.59
N ALA A 180 -0.82 22.87 -6.35
CA ALA A 180 0.45 22.79 -7.06
C ALA A 180 1.14 21.42 -6.88
N LEU A 181 0.95 20.80 -5.72
CA LEU A 181 1.45 19.46 -5.40
C LEU A 181 0.59 18.32 -5.96
N GLY A 182 -0.54 18.62 -6.59
CA GLY A 182 -1.40 17.62 -7.24
C GLY A 182 -2.28 16.83 -6.28
N PHE A 183 -2.64 17.40 -5.14
CA PHE A 183 -3.70 16.83 -4.31
C PHE A 183 -5.07 17.06 -4.97
N ARG A 184 -6.03 16.20 -4.64
CA ARG A 184 -7.38 16.28 -5.21
C ARG A 184 -8.12 17.48 -4.63
N ASN A 185 -8.77 18.26 -5.49
CA ASN A 185 -9.72 19.27 -5.05
C ASN A 185 -10.95 18.60 -4.42
N THR A 186 -11.78 19.36 -3.69
CA THR A 186 -13.06 18.93 -3.12
C THR A 186 -13.99 18.29 -4.16
N GLY A 187 -13.87 18.68 -5.43
CA GLY A 187 -14.57 18.07 -6.58
C GLY A 187 -13.90 16.83 -7.20
N GLY A 188 -12.84 16.28 -6.60
CA GLY A 188 -12.17 15.03 -7.02
C GLY A 188 -11.26 15.12 -8.25
N GLY A 189 -11.30 16.24 -8.98
CA GLY A 189 -10.40 16.54 -10.09
C GLY A 189 -8.98 16.89 -9.62
N ARG A 190 -7.98 16.58 -10.46
CA ARG A 190 -6.60 17.07 -10.32
C ARG A 190 -6.27 17.93 -11.53
N ASP A 191 -5.58 19.04 -11.30
CA ASP A 191 -5.00 19.82 -12.38
C ASP A 191 -3.63 19.24 -12.77
N TYR A 192 -3.62 18.39 -13.80
CA TYR A 192 -2.39 17.79 -14.31
C TYR A 192 -1.44 18.82 -14.93
N ALA A 193 -1.97 19.93 -15.48
CA ALA A 193 -1.15 20.97 -16.09
C ALA A 193 -0.40 21.76 -15.01
N ALA A 194 -1.07 22.10 -13.90
CA ALA A 194 -0.44 22.70 -12.74
C ALA A 194 0.66 21.79 -12.17
N VAL A 195 0.39 20.49 -12.00
CA VAL A 195 1.38 19.53 -11.53
C VAL A 195 2.59 19.43 -12.45
N GLN A 196 2.38 19.43 -13.76
CA GLN A 196 3.48 19.36 -14.71
C GLN A 196 4.37 20.61 -14.62
N LYS A 197 3.78 21.80 -14.54
CA LYS A 197 4.54 23.04 -14.30
C LYS A 197 5.30 23.01 -12.99
N THR A 198 4.72 22.47 -11.91
CA THR A 198 5.44 22.28 -10.65
C THR A 198 6.65 21.36 -10.81
N LYS A 199 6.53 20.26 -11.57
CA LYS A 199 7.68 19.39 -11.86
C LYS A 199 8.76 20.12 -12.64
N ASP A 200 8.38 20.88 -13.66
CA ASP A 200 9.33 21.64 -14.50
C ASP A 200 10.05 22.71 -13.67
N ARG A 201 9.31 23.39 -12.80
CA ARG A 201 9.82 24.37 -11.83
C ARG A 201 10.83 23.74 -10.85
N LEU A 202 10.49 22.59 -10.27
CA LEU A 202 11.39 21.84 -9.39
C LEU A 202 12.64 21.33 -10.14
N ASN A 203 12.48 20.90 -11.38
CA ASN A 203 13.59 20.48 -12.23
C ASN A 203 14.57 21.61 -12.52
N TYR A 204 14.06 22.83 -12.80
CA TYR A 204 14.88 24.01 -12.99
C TYR A 204 15.63 24.37 -11.72
N TRP A 205 14.91 24.51 -10.59
CA TRP A 205 15.51 24.80 -9.28
C TRP A 205 16.61 23.79 -8.93
N TRP A 206 16.35 22.49 -9.12
CA TRP A 206 17.32 21.45 -8.83
C TRP A 206 18.57 21.55 -9.70
N ALA A 207 18.41 21.88 -10.99
CA ALA A 207 19.54 22.05 -11.89
C ALA A 207 20.48 23.16 -11.41
N VAL A 208 19.93 24.33 -11.04
CA VAL A 208 20.70 25.47 -10.51
C VAL A 208 21.38 25.10 -9.19
N ASN A 209 20.67 24.41 -8.28
CA ASN A 209 21.24 24.01 -6.99
C ASN A 209 22.39 22.99 -7.13
N THR A 210 22.42 22.18 -8.20
CA THR A 210 23.53 21.25 -8.46
C THR A 210 24.72 21.89 -9.16
N THR A 211 24.55 23.00 -9.88
CA THR A 211 25.65 23.68 -10.58
C THR A 211 26.51 24.53 -9.64
N GLU A 212 26.01 24.86 -8.46
CA GLU A 212 26.73 25.62 -7.43
C GLU A 212 27.31 24.76 -6.30
N ALA A 213 27.29 23.43 -6.45
CA ALA A 213 27.83 22.46 -5.49
C ALA A 213 29.17 21.88 -5.97
#